data_AF-A0A7W8X687-F1
#
_entry.id   AF-A0A7W8X687-F1
#
_cell.length_a   1.000
_cell.length_b   1.000
_cell.length_c   1.000
_cell.angle_alpha   90.00
_cell.angle_beta   90.00
_cell.angle_gamma   90.00
#
_symmetry.space_group_name_H-M   'P 1'
#
loop_
_entity.id
_entity.type
_entity.pdbx_description
1 polymer ?
#
loop_
_entity_poly.entity_id
_entity_poly.type
_entity_poly.pdbx_seq_one_letter_code
_entity_poly.pdbx_strand_id
1 'polypeptide(L)' 'MQKSDIAIPPKDLDLLQTVLDAWCTQHRIPRKEATAEAKILINEYKRGTRSQIKLIDALLDGTTH' A
#
# COMPACT_ATOMS: atom_id res chain seq x y z
N MET A 1 -12.96 -4.29 19.32
CA MET A 1 -11.68 -4.54 18.61
C MET A 1 -10.99 -3.21 18.44
N GLN A 2 -10.00 -2.88 19.28
CA GLN A 2 -9.28 -1.62 19.19
C GLN A 2 -8.56 -1.61 17.84
N LYS A 3 -8.99 -0.73 16.92
CA LYS A 3 -8.15 -0.34 15.78
C LYS A 3 -6.95 0.37 16.40
N SER A 4 -5.89 -0.38 16.67
CA SER A 4 -4.60 0.19 17.04
C SER A 4 -4.27 1.20 15.95
N ASP A 5 -4.21 2.48 16.31
CA ASP A 5 -3.71 3.50 15.40
C ASP A 5 -2.20 3.31 15.32
N ILE A 6 -1.79 2.28 14.56
CA ILE A 6 -0.39 1.96 14.33
C ILE A 6 0.15 3.13 13.52
N ALA A 7 0.86 4.02 14.20
CA ALA A 7 1.66 5.04 13.57
C ALA A 7 2.66 4.32 12.65
N ILE A 8 2.61 4.66 11.36
CA ILE A 8 3.55 4.11 10.38
C ILE A 8 4.89 4.81 10.62
N PRO A 9 5.96 4.08 10.95
CA PRO A 9 7.30 4.67 11.07
C PRO A 9 7.72 5.30 9.75
N PRO A 10 8.49 6.40 9.74
CA PRO A 10 8.92 7.06 8.50
C PRO A 10 9.59 6.12 7.49
N LYS A 11 10.41 5.17 7.98
CA LYS A 11 11.06 4.15 7.14
C LYS A 11 10.07 3.24 6.41
N ASP A 12 8.97 2.88 7.09
CA ASP A 12 7.95 2.03 6.50
C ASP A 12 7.03 2.83 5.59
N LEU A 13 6.87 4.12 5.84
CA LEU A 13 6.19 5.02 4.92
C LEU A 13 6.95 5.11 3.59
N ASP A 14 8.28 5.22 3.61
CA ASP A 14 9.10 5.22 2.38
C ASP A 14 8.96 3.91 1.59
N LEU A 15 8.87 2.78 2.30
CA LEU A 15 8.58 1.48 1.68
C LEU A 15 7.21 1.48 0.98
N LEU A 16 6.15 1.93 1.67
CA LEU A 16 4.80 1.98 1.10
C LEU A 16 4.73 2.91 -0.11
N GLN A 17 5.43 4.05 -0.05
CA GLN A 17 5.53 4.97 -1.19
C GLN A 17 6.25 4.33 -2.37
N THR A 18 7.38 3.65 -2.13
CA THR A 18 8.14 2.96 -3.19
C THR A 18 7.31 1.87 -3.87
N VAL A 19 6.56 1.10 -3.09
CA VAL A 19 5.65 0.06 -3.62
C VAL A 19 4.54 0.68 -4.47
N LEU A 20 3.91 1.75 -3.97
CA LEU A 20 2.87 2.46 -4.71
C LEU A 20 3.41 3.06 -6.01
N ASP A 21 4.59 3.66 -5.99
CA ASP A 21 5.22 4.25 -7.19
C ASP A 21 5.54 3.21 -8.25
N ALA A 22 6.09 2.07 -7.83
CA ALA A 22 6.38 0.97 -8.74
C ALA A 22 5.09 0.45 -9.40
N TRP A 23 4.03 0.27 -8.61
CA TRP A 23 2.72 -0.14 -9.12
C TRP A 23 2.12 0.89 -10.08
N CYS A 24 2.13 2.17 -9.70
CA CYS A 24 1.67 3.27 -10.56
C CYS A 24 2.40 3.29 -11.91
N THR A 25 3.72 3.11 -11.87
CA THR A 25 4.57 3.07 -13.07
C THR A 25 4.21 1.88 -13.97
N GLN A 26 4.00 0.69 -13.38
CA GLN A 26 3.62 -0.52 -14.12
C GLN A 26 2.23 -0.39 -14.77
N HIS A 27 1.27 0.18 -14.05
CA HIS A 27 -0.11 0.33 -14.52
C HIS A 27 -0.34 1.61 -15.33
N ARG A 28 0.70 2.47 -15.48
CA ARG A 28 0.63 3.79 -16.13
C ARG A 28 -0.44 4.69 -15.52
N ILE A 29 -0.68 4.55 -14.22
CA ILE A 29 -1.65 5.34 -13.45
C ILE A 29 -0.88 6.48 -12.77
N PRO A 30 -1.33 7.74 -12.89
CA PRO A 30 -0.77 8.83 -12.11
C PRO A 30 -0.92 8.58 -10.61
N ARG A 31 0.13 8.82 -9.82
CA ARG A 31 0.08 8.63 -8.36
C ARG A 31 -1.09 9.37 -7.67
N LYS A 32 -1.48 10.53 -8.21
CA LYS A 32 -2.64 11.30 -7.73
C LYS A 32 -3.97 10.54 -7.86
N GLU A 33 -4.07 9.63 -8.82
CA GLU A 33 -5.25 8.79 -9.08
C GLU A 33 -5.19 7.49 -8.26
N ALA A 34 -3.99 7.05 -7.85
CA ALA A 34 -3.76 5.83 -7.06
C ALA A 34 -4.12 5.95 -5.56
N THR A 35 -5.12 6.78 -5.22
CA THR A 35 -5.54 7.03 -3.84
C THR A 35 -6.21 5.79 -3.21
N ALA A 36 -6.88 4.97 -4.02
CA ALA A 36 -7.53 3.74 -3.54
C ALA A 36 -6.48 2.69 -3.14
N GLU A 37 -5.46 2.55 -3.98
CA GLU A 37 -4.32 1.65 -3.84
C GLU A 37 -3.46 2.03 -2.64
N ALA A 38 -3.22 3.33 -2.44
CA ALA A 38 -2.58 3.84 -1.24
C ALA A 38 -3.35 3.43 0.04
N LYS A 39 -4.69 3.49 0.02
CA LYS A 39 -5.51 3.05 1.16
C LYS A 39 -5.42 1.54 1.38
N ILE A 40 -5.39 0.74 0.32
CA ILE A 40 -5.21 -0.72 0.41
C ILE A 40 -3.86 -1.03 1.10
N LEU A 41 -2.76 -0.43 0.62
CA LEU A 41 -1.43 -0.59 1.20
C LEU A 41 -1.39 -0.22 2.69
N ILE A 42 -1.93 0.94 3.06
CA ILE A 42 -1.97 1.40 4.45
C ILE A 42 -2.79 0.46 5.32
N ASN A 43 -3.93 -0.03 4.82
CA ASN A 43 -4.79 -0.95 5.57
C ASN A 43 -4.10 -2.30 5.79
N GLU A 44 -3.43 -2.85 4.77
CA GLU A 44 -2.68 -4.10 4.90
C GLU A 44 -1.48 -3.96 5.83
N TYR A 45 -0.76 -2.84 5.75
CA TYR A 45 0.30 -2.54 6.70
C TYR A 45 -0.23 -2.49 8.14
N LYS A 46 -1.35 -1.78 8.37
CA LYS A 46 -2.00 -1.70 9.69
C LYS A 46 -2.55 -3.05 10.18
N ARG A 47 -2.83 -4.00 9.28
CA ARG A 47 -3.18 -5.40 9.64
C ARG A 47 -1.97 -6.23 10.06
N GLY A 48 -0.76 -5.71 9.88
CA GLY A 48 0.50 -6.38 10.26
C GLY A 48 1.34 -6.84 9.07
N THR A 49 0.92 -6.58 7.83
CA THR A 49 1.67 -6.96 6.63
C THR A 49 2.83 -6.00 6.40
N ARG A 50 4.06 -6.46 6.66
CA ARG A 50 5.30 -5.68 6.44
C ARG A 50 6.16 -6.16 5.27
N SER A 51 5.78 -7.26 4.63
CA SER A 51 6.51 -7.81 3.48
C SER A 51 6.15 -7.03 2.22
N GLN A 52 7.17 -6.54 1.51
CA GLN A 52 7.01 -5.83 0.24
C GLN A 52 6.24 -6.67 -0.79
N ILE A 53 6.55 -7.97 -0.89
CA ILE A 53 5.87 -8.88 -1.82
C ILE A 53 4.38 -8.97 -1.49
N LYS A 54 4.04 -9.19 -0.22
CA LYS A 54 2.63 -9.27 0.21
C LYS A 54 1.86 -7.96 0.02
N LEU A 55 2.54 -6.82 0.13
CA LEU A 55 1.95 -5.50 -0.13
C LEU A 55 1.67 -5.29 -1.62
N ILE A 56 2.53 -5.81 -2.50
CA ILE A 56 2.29 -5.83 -3.95
C ILE A 56 1.14 -6.77 -4.30
N ASP A 57 1.11 -7.98 -3.73
CA ASP A 57 0.02 -8.94 -3.95
C ASP A 57 -1.34 -8.33 -3.57
N ALA A 58 -1.41 -7.63 -2.44
CA ALA A 58 -2.62 -6.93 -2.01
C ALA A 58 -3.10 -5.83 -2.98
N LEU A 59 -2.17 -5.15 -3.67
CA LEU A 59 -2.52 -4.18 -4.70
C LEU A 59 -3.11 -4.85 -5.94
N LEU A 60 -2.55 -5.99 -6.35
CA LEU A 60 -3.03 -6.75 -7.49
C LEU A 60 -4.42 -7.34 -7.20
N ASP A 61 -4.62 -7.93 -6.03
CA ASP A 61 -5.90 -8.49 -5.61
C ASP A 61 -6.97 -7.41 -5.49
N GLY A 62 -6.62 -6.25 -4.92
CA GLY A 62 -7.55 -5.14 -4.70
C GLY A 62 -7.95 -4.36 -5.96
N THR A 63 -7.28 -4.57 -7.09
CA THR A 63 -7.58 -3.90 -8.38
C THR A 63 -8.31 -4.78 -9.39
N THR A 64 -8.67 -6.01 -9.00
CA THR A 64 -9.40 -6.98 -9.86
C THR A 64 -10.93 -6.84 -9.75
N HIS A 65 -11.47 -5.62 -9.68
CA HIS A 65 -12.92 -5.37 -9.60
C HIS A 65 -13.43 -4.38 -10.64
#